data_AF-A0A9E5IM72-F1
#
_entry.id   AF-A0A9E5IM72-F1
#
_cell.length_a   1.000
_cell.length_b   1.000
_cell.length_c   1.000
_cell.angle_alpha   90.00
_cell.angle_beta   90.00
_cell.angle_gamma   90.00
#
_symmetry.space_group_name_H-M   'P 1'
#
loop_
_entity.id
_entity.type
_entity.pdbx_description
1 polymer ?
#
loop_
_entity_poly.entity_id
_entity_poly.type
_entity_poly.pdbx_seq_one_letter_code
_entity_poly.pdbx_strand_id
1 'polypeptide(L)'
;EFQVHDISDAMILGRLFDALFDRGVVVVATSNTAPDDLFKGKPGRDAFLPFIAEIKRHVEVLHLDAAKDYRRDRVRALPSWHVPADGRAERAMDQAFHELTGLHRGKPTALMVLNREVVVPQAHRGVARFDFDDLCARPLGPADYLAVAREFHTVLIDGIPRLNPENFDRARRFITLIDALYEARCKLLASAAAVPDTLYEHGENAAMFERTASRLNEMQSQDYLAQAHKE
;
A
#
# COMPACT_ATOMS: atom_id res chain seq x y z
N GLU A 1 -14.68 -10.21 8.47
CA GLU A 1 -13.78 -10.69 7.41
C GLU A 1 -13.52 -12.16 7.67
N PHE A 2 -13.78 -13.03 6.70
CA PHE A 2 -13.57 -14.48 6.83
C PHE A 2 -12.39 -14.85 5.93
N GLN A 3 -11.36 -15.46 6.50
CA GLN A 3 -10.30 -16.07 5.72
C GLN A 3 -10.44 -17.57 5.83
N VAL A 4 -10.48 -18.25 4.68
CA VAL A 4 -10.67 -19.70 4.59
C VAL A 4 -9.32 -20.33 4.30
N HIS A 5 -8.74 -20.96 5.32
CA HIS A 5 -7.41 -21.55 5.23
C HIS A 5 -7.44 -23.07 5.15
N ASP A 6 -8.46 -23.72 5.72
CA ASP A 6 -8.61 -25.17 5.74
C ASP A 6 -10.06 -25.64 5.46
N ILE A 7 -10.20 -26.93 5.14
CA ILE A 7 -11.46 -27.66 4.93
C ILE A 7 -12.39 -27.55 6.14
N SER A 8 -11.83 -27.50 7.35
CA SER A 8 -12.60 -27.38 8.60
C SER A 8 -13.42 -26.07 8.64
N ASP A 9 -12.84 -24.98 8.13
CA ASP A 9 -13.50 -23.68 8.03
C ASP A 9 -14.71 -23.74 7.10
N ALA A 10 -14.62 -24.54 6.03
CA ALA A 10 -15.69 -24.74 5.05
C ALA A 10 -16.98 -25.25 5.68
N MET A 11 -16.85 -26.29 6.51
CA MET A 11 -17.99 -26.97 7.12
C MET A 11 -18.67 -26.07 8.16
N ILE A 12 -17.89 -25.27 8.88
CA ILE A 12 -18.41 -24.29 9.85
C ILE A 12 -19.13 -23.15 9.12
N LEU A 13 -18.52 -22.62 8.05
CA LEU A 13 -19.09 -21.54 7.26
C LEU A 13 -20.40 -21.97 6.58
N GLY A 14 -20.45 -23.17 6.01
CA GLY A 14 -21.69 -23.73 5.45
C GLY A 14 -22.83 -23.70 6.46
N ARG A 15 -22.62 -24.32 7.64
CA ARG A 15 -23.63 -24.37 8.70
C ARG A 15 -24.03 -23.01 9.24
N LEU A 16 -23.08 -22.08 9.32
CA LEU A 16 -23.35 -20.71 9.78
C LEU A 16 -24.27 -19.99 8.78
N PHE A 17 -23.95 -20.02 7.49
CA PHE A 17 -24.72 -19.34 6.47
C PHE A 17 -26.09 -19.97 6.27
N ASP A 18 -26.20 -21.30 6.29
CA ASP A 18 -27.49 -22.01 6.31
C ASP A 18 -28.38 -21.46 7.44
N ALA A 19 -27.83 -21.40 8.67
CA ALA A 19 -28.56 -20.93 9.83
C ALA A 19 -28.94 -19.44 9.77
N LEU A 20 -28.15 -18.61 9.08
CA LEU A 20 -28.42 -17.19 8.85
C LEU A 20 -29.54 -17.02 7.82
N PHE A 21 -29.48 -17.73 6.70
CA PHE A 21 -30.50 -17.70 5.66
C PHE A 21 -31.85 -18.24 6.16
N ASP A 22 -31.84 -19.34 6.93
CA ASP A 22 -33.04 -19.91 7.56
C ASP A 22 -33.73 -18.92 8.53
N ARG A 23 -32.98 -17.96 9.08
CA ARG A 23 -33.50 -16.92 9.97
C ARG A 23 -33.89 -15.63 9.24
N GLY A 24 -33.82 -15.61 7.91
CA GLY A 24 -34.12 -14.43 7.10
C GLY A 24 -33.11 -13.29 7.28
N VAL A 25 -31.87 -13.61 7.69
CA VAL A 25 -30.82 -12.59 7.83
C VAL A 25 -30.37 -12.15 6.44
N VAL A 26 -30.37 -10.84 6.21
CA VAL A 26 -29.78 -10.25 5.00
C VAL A 26 -28.26 -10.24 5.13
N VAL A 27 -27.59 -10.94 4.21
CA VAL A 27 -26.13 -11.03 4.16
C VAL A 27 -25.60 -10.13 3.06
N VAL A 28 -24.70 -9.22 3.41
CA VAL A 28 -23.91 -8.42 2.46
C VAL A 28 -22.43 -8.72 2.71
N ALA A 29 -21.73 -9.18 1.68
CA ALA A 29 -20.33 -9.54 1.76
C ALA A 29 -19.57 -9.04 0.52
N THR A 30 -18.30 -8.69 0.72
CA THR A 30 -17.35 -8.34 -0.35
C THR A 30 -16.29 -9.43 -0.44
N SER A 31 -15.97 -9.90 -1.65
CA SER A 31 -14.96 -10.93 -1.90
C SER A 31 -14.10 -10.55 -3.09
N ASN A 32 -12.80 -10.80 -2.99
CA ASN A 32 -11.86 -10.69 -4.12
C ASN A 32 -11.83 -11.96 -4.98
N THR A 33 -12.57 -13.00 -4.58
CA THR A 33 -12.65 -14.29 -5.28
C THR A 33 -14.10 -14.57 -5.61
N ALA A 34 -14.38 -14.89 -6.88
CA ALA A 34 -15.72 -15.28 -7.31
C ALA A 34 -16.15 -16.58 -6.58
N PRO A 35 -17.44 -16.79 -6.30
CA PRO A 35 -17.91 -17.98 -5.59
C PRO A 35 -17.42 -19.31 -6.18
N ASP A 36 -17.40 -19.42 -7.51
CA ASP A 36 -16.95 -20.64 -8.20
C ASP A 36 -15.44 -20.91 -8.06
N ASP A 37 -14.66 -19.86 -7.81
CA ASP A 37 -13.21 -19.93 -7.62
C ASP A 37 -12.82 -20.09 -6.15
N LEU A 38 -13.78 -20.09 -5.22
CA LEU A 38 -13.51 -20.37 -3.81
C LEU A 38 -12.85 -21.74 -3.67
N PHE A 39 -11.70 -21.75 -3.00
CA PHE A 39 -10.91 -22.94 -2.70
C PHE A 39 -10.48 -23.75 -3.94
N LYS A 40 -10.47 -23.12 -5.13
CA LYS A 40 -10.05 -23.76 -6.38
C LYS A 40 -8.59 -24.21 -6.32
N GLY A 41 -8.34 -25.46 -6.71
CA GLY A 41 -6.99 -26.06 -6.73
C GLY A 41 -6.43 -26.47 -5.36
N LYS A 42 -7.17 -26.27 -4.26
CA LYS A 42 -6.76 -26.72 -2.92
C LYS A 42 -7.34 -28.10 -2.59
N PRO A 43 -6.59 -28.97 -1.86
CA PRO A 43 -7.09 -30.26 -1.39
C PRO A 43 -8.36 -30.09 -0.53
N GLY A 44 -9.41 -30.87 -0.79
CA GLY A 44 -10.67 -30.81 -0.03
C GLY A 44 -11.70 -29.79 -0.49
N ARG A 45 -11.52 -29.21 -1.69
CA ARG A 45 -12.53 -28.36 -2.35
C ARG A 45 -13.92 -29.01 -2.45
N ASP A 46 -13.99 -30.32 -2.55
CA ASP A 46 -15.27 -31.05 -2.65
C ASP A 46 -16.17 -30.77 -1.43
N ALA A 47 -15.58 -30.59 -0.24
CA ALA A 47 -16.31 -30.19 0.97
C ALA A 47 -16.80 -28.73 0.92
N PHE A 48 -16.22 -27.89 0.07
CA PHE A 48 -16.61 -26.49 -0.16
C PHE A 48 -17.75 -26.35 -1.17
N LEU A 49 -17.93 -27.33 -2.07
CA LEU A 49 -18.95 -27.29 -3.12
C LEU A 49 -20.38 -27.08 -2.59
N PRO A 50 -20.82 -27.71 -1.49
CA PRO A 50 -22.16 -27.47 -0.94
C PRO A 50 -22.35 -26.01 -0.49
N PHE A 51 -21.33 -25.42 0.16
CA PHE A 51 -21.39 -24.02 0.59
C PHE A 51 -21.38 -23.05 -0.60
N ILE A 52 -20.59 -23.34 -1.64
CA ILE A 52 -20.62 -22.56 -2.90
C ILE A 52 -22.02 -22.60 -3.52
N ALA A 53 -22.64 -23.78 -3.58
CA ALA A 53 -24.00 -23.93 -4.09
C ALA A 53 -25.00 -23.12 -3.27
N GLU A 54 -24.87 -23.11 -1.93
CA GLU A 54 -25.73 -22.35 -1.04
C GLU A 54 -25.60 -20.84 -1.23
N ILE A 55 -24.36 -20.32 -1.30
CA ILE A 55 -24.11 -18.90 -1.60
C ILE A 55 -24.75 -18.53 -2.93
N LYS A 56 -24.54 -19.34 -3.97
CA LYS A 56 -25.11 -19.06 -5.31
C LYS A 56 -26.63 -19.14 -5.35
N ARG A 57 -27.25 -19.85 -4.41
CA ARG A 57 -28.72 -19.96 -4.29
C ARG A 57 -29.34 -18.75 -3.61
N HIS A 58 -28.69 -18.19 -2.60
CA HIS A 58 -29.26 -17.12 -1.76
C HIS A 58 -28.69 -15.73 -2.03
N VAL A 59 -27.55 -15.63 -2.70
CA VAL A 59 -26.83 -14.37 -2.88
C VAL A 59 -26.76 -14.01 -4.37
N GLU A 60 -27.08 -12.76 -4.67
CA GLU A 60 -26.82 -12.17 -5.97
C GLU A 60 -25.35 -11.74 -6.06
N VAL A 61 -24.62 -12.28 -7.03
CA VAL A 61 -23.21 -11.92 -7.25
C VAL A 61 -23.16 -10.67 -8.11
N LEU A 62 -22.93 -9.53 -7.46
CA LEU A 62 -22.64 -8.28 -8.16
C LEU A 62 -21.15 -8.21 -8.45
N HIS A 63 -20.79 -8.35 -9.73
CA HIS A 63 -19.44 -8.11 -10.19
C HIS A 63 -19.16 -6.61 -10.15
N LEU A 64 -18.31 -6.19 -9.21
CA LEU A 64 -17.63 -4.90 -9.29
C LEU A 64 -16.56 -5.01 -10.37
N ASP A 65 -16.99 -4.92 -11.63
CA ASP A 65 -16.09 -4.81 -12.78
C ASP A 65 -15.47 -3.41 -12.77
N ALA A 66 -14.45 -3.26 -11.93
CA ALA A 66 -13.65 -2.06 -11.86
C ALA A 66 -12.73 -2.02 -13.09
N ALA A 67 -13.28 -1.73 -14.28
CA ALA A 67 -12.49 -1.20 -15.39
C ALA A 67 -11.66 0.03 -14.94
N LYS A 68 -12.13 0.68 -13.87
CA LYS A 68 -11.51 1.79 -13.17
C LYS A 68 -11.12 1.36 -11.76
N ASP A 69 -9.83 1.19 -11.51
CA ASP A 69 -9.32 1.02 -10.15
C ASP A 69 -9.54 2.32 -9.37
N TYR A 70 -10.62 2.38 -8.59
CA TYR A 70 -10.97 3.55 -7.78
C TYR A 70 -9.86 3.93 -6.79
N ARG A 71 -8.93 3.02 -6.44
CA ARG A 71 -7.75 3.38 -5.65
C ARG A 71 -6.80 4.29 -6.44
N ARG A 72 -6.60 4.01 -7.73
CA ARG A 72 -5.74 4.80 -8.61
C ARG A 72 -6.30 6.20 -8.87
N ASP A 73 -7.60 6.32 -9.08
CA ASP A 73 -8.24 7.62 -9.28
C ASP A 73 -8.11 8.55 -8.06
N ARG A 74 -8.19 8.00 -6.85
CA ARG A 74 -8.07 8.78 -5.61
C ARG A 74 -6.66 9.32 -5.43
N VAL A 75 -5.64 8.51 -5.70
CA VAL A 75 -4.24 8.98 -5.67
C VAL A 75 -4.01 10.07 -6.72
N ARG A 76 -4.55 9.93 -7.93
CA ARG A 76 -4.38 10.94 -9.01
C ARG A 76 -4.96 12.32 -8.69
N ALA A 77 -5.98 12.37 -7.83
CA ALA A 77 -6.62 13.61 -7.41
C ALA A 77 -5.84 14.34 -6.30
N LEU A 78 -4.90 13.66 -5.65
CA LEU A 78 -4.12 14.20 -4.54
C LEU A 78 -2.78 14.76 -5.04
N PRO A 79 -2.34 15.92 -4.54
CA PRO A 79 -0.97 16.38 -4.76
C PRO A 79 0.02 15.37 -4.17
N SER A 80 1.02 14.98 -4.95
CA SER A 80 2.01 13.95 -4.59
C SER A 80 3.26 14.52 -3.91
N TRP A 81 3.48 15.84 -3.99
CA TRP A 81 4.63 16.49 -3.36
C TRP A 81 4.25 17.83 -2.75
N HIS A 82 4.50 17.99 -1.45
CA HIS A 82 4.18 19.19 -0.68
C HIS A 82 5.47 19.90 -0.23
N VAL A 83 5.59 21.18 -0.56
CA VAL A 83 6.72 22.04 -0.15
C VAL A 83 6.18 23.41 0.27
N PRO A 84 6.64 23.96 1.41
CA PRO A 84 7.52 23.34 2.40
C PRO A 84 6.79 22.29 3.26
N ALA A 85 7.55 21.48 4.00
CA ALA A 85 7.04 20.54 5.01
C ALA A 85 6.57 21.31 6.27
N ASP A 86 5.49 22.07 6.13
CA ASP A 86 4.87 22.86 7.19
C ASP A 86 3.54 22.24 7.66
N GLY A 87 2.84 22.92 8.57
CA GLY A 87 1.55 22.44 9.06
C GLY A 87 0.45 22.35 7.99
N ARG A 88 0.59 23.02 6.83
CA ARG A 88 -0.33 22.82 5.70
C ARG A 88 -0.03 21.49 5.01
N ALA A 89 1.25 21.17 4.80
CA ALA A 89 1.65 19.88 4.27
C ALA A 89 1.23 18.73 5.21
N GLU A 90 1.39 18.89 6.53
CA GLU A 90 0.96 17.90 7.53
C GLU A 90 -0.55 17.60 7.41
N ARG A 91 -1.39 18.64 7.37
CA ARG A 91 -2.85 18.48 7.17
C ARG A 91 -3.20 17.83 5.83
N ALA A 92 -2.46 18.17 4.77
CA ALA A 92 -2.67 17.57 3.46
C ALA A 92 -2.30 16.08 3.44
N MET A 93 -1.21 15.71 4.12
CA MET A 93 -0.78 14.31 4.28
C MET A 93 -1.76 13.51 5.16
N ASP A 94 -2.30 14.12 6.23
CA ASP A 94 -3.36 13.54 7.05
C ASP A 94 -4.64 13.30 6.23
N GLN A 95 -5.06 14.29 5.44
CA GLN A 95 -6.20 14.17 4.56
C GLN A 95 -5.97 13.10 3.49
N ALA A 96 -4.80 13.09 2.86
CA ALA A 96 -4.44 12.09 1.86
C ALA A 96 -4.48 10.67 2.44
N PHE A 97 -3.92 10.47 3.64
CA PHE A 97 -3.99 9.19 4.33
C PHE A 97 -5.44 8.79 4.64
N HIS A 98 -6.25 9.73 5.13
CA HIS A 98 -7.66 9.49 5.42
C HIS A 98 -8.47 9.16 4.17
N GLU A 99 -8.24 9.85 3.07
CA GLU A 99 -8.85 9.51 1.80
C GLU A 99 -8.40 8.09 1.44
N LEU A 100 -7.13 7.83 1.19
CA LEU A 100 -6.66 6.53 0.71
C LEU A 100 -7.10 5.34 1.58
N THR A 101 -7.12 5.49 2.90
CA THR A 101 -7.39 4.39 3.84
C THR A 101 -8.80 4.35 4.43
N GLY A 102 -9.50 5.49 4.49
CA GLY A 102 -10.73 5.67 5.27
C GLY A 102 -10.50 5.92 6.77
N LEU A 103 -9.24 5.99 7.24
CA LEU A 103 -8.89 6.15 8.65
C LEU A 103 -8.00 7.38 8.86
N HIS A 104 -8.18 8.11 9.96
CA HIS A 104 -7.28 9.22 10.29
C HIS A 104 -5.89 8.76 10.73
N ARG A 105 -5.78 7.55 11.29
CA ARG A 105 -4.52 6.91 11.68
C ARG A 105 -4.53 5.42 11.40
N GLY A 106 -3.40 4.95 10.89
CA GLY A 106 -3.15 3.51 10.71
C GLY A 106 -2.74 2.85 12.03
N LYS A 107 -2.60 1.53 12.00
CA LYS A 107 -1.95 0.79 13.09
C LYS A 107 -0.50 0.52 12.72
N PRO A 108 0.42 0.44 13.70
CA PRO A 108 1.76 -0.05 13.46
C PRO A 108 1.71 -1.49 12.94
N THR A 109 2.50 -1.76 11.92
CA THR A 109 2.69 -3.09 11.32
C THR A 109 4.18 -3.39 11.25
N ALA A 110 4.58 -4.65 11.35
CA ALA A 110 5.96 -5.08 11.14
C ALA A 110 6.05 -5.96 9.90
N LEU A 111 7.01 -5.68 9.02
CA LEU A 111 7.37 -6.56 7.92
C LEU A 111 8.57 -7.41 8.33
N MET A 112 8.42 -8.72 8.21
CA MET A 112 9.54 -9.66 8.40
C MET A 112 10.39 -9.70 7.14
N VAL A 113 11.63 -9.21 7.24
CA VAL A 113 12.60 -9.23 6.16
C VAL A 113 13.80 -10.04 6.64
N LEU A 114 13.92 -11.28 6.13
CA LEU A 114 14.89 -12.26 6.63
C LEU A 114 14.67 -12.47 8.15
N ASN A 115 15.66 -12.13 8.98
CA ASN A 115 15.62 -12.29 10.43
C ASN A 115 15.44 -10.95 11.18
N ARG A 116 14.92 -9.91 10.52
CA ARG A 116 14.65 -8.60 11.16
C ARG A 116 13.27 -8.06 10.84
N GLU A 117 12.76 -7.25 11.75
CA GLU A 117 11.50 -6.53 11.61
C GLU A 117 11.73 -5.11 11.08
N VAL A 118 11.03 -4.77 10.00
CA VAL A 118 10.90 -3.39 9.51
C VAL A 118 9.58 -2.85 10.06
N VAL A 119 9.67 -1.88 10.97
CA VAL A 119 8.49 -1.26 11.58
C VAL A 119 7.90 -0.23 10.64
N VAL A 120 6.60 -0.35 10.41
CA VAL A 120 5.77 0.58 9.65
C VAL A 120 4.86 1.30 10.65
N PRO A 121 5.10 2.58 10.97
CA PRO A 121 4.39 3.27 12.05
C PRO A 121 2.88 3.32 11.83
N GLN A 122 2.46 3.55 10.59
CA GLN A 122 1.05 3.59 10.21
C GLN A 122 0.84 2.86 8.89
N ALA A 123 0.05 1.79 8.93
CA ALA A 123 -0.36 1.07 7.75
C ALA A 123 -1.85 0.74 7.77
N HIS A 124 -2.48 0.77 6.59
CA HIS A 124 -3.81 0.21 6.36
C HIS A 124 -4.05 -0.02 4.86
N ARG A 125 -4.67 -1.16 4.49
CA ARG A 125 -5.11 -1.45 3.10
C ARG A 125 -4.05 -1.21 2.02
N GLY A 126 -2.80 -1.65 2.24
CA GLY A 126 -1.72 -1.46 1.26
C GLY A 126 -1.18 -0.03 1.15
N VAL A 127 -1.54 0.85 2.09
CA VAL A 127 -0.99 2.20 2.25
C VAL A 127 -0.14 2.24 3.52
N ALA A 128 1.08 2.73 3.40
CA ALA A 128 1.98 2.98 4.54
C ALA A 128 2.33 4.45 4.66
N ARG A 129 2.54 4.92 5.89
CA ARG A 129 2.99 6.28 6.20
C ARG A 129 4.13 6.24 7.20
N PHE A 130 5.18 6.99 6.89
CA PHE A 130 6.44 7.06 7.62
C PHE A 130 6.87 8.51 7.81
N ASP A 131 7.57 8.80 8.90
CA ASP A 131 8.47 9.96 8.92
C ASP A 131 9.74 9.60 8.13
N PHE A 132 10.41 10.61 7.55
CA PHE A 132 11.66 10.40 6.81
C PHE A 132 12.71 9.62 7.62
N ASP A 133 12.78 9.86 8.93
CA ASP A 133 13.76 9.24 9.82
C ASP A 133 13.48 7.74 10.06
N ASP A 134 12.22 7.30 9.98
CA ASP A 134 11.88 5.87 10.05
C ASP A 134 12.54 5.07 8.92
N LEU A 135 12.70 5.71 7.76
CA LEU A 135 13.23 5.07 6.56
C LEU A 135 14.73 5.32 6.37
N CYS A 136 15.22 6.53 6.68
CA CYS A 136 16.57 6.95 6.29
C CYS A 136 17.54 7.17 7.46
N ALA A 137 17.05 7.33 8.70
CA ALA A 137 17.90 7.41 9.89
C ALA A 137 18.14 6.04 10.55
N ARG A 138 17.38 5.01 10.15
CA ARG A 138 17.54 3.62 10.60
C ARG A 138 18.47 2.82 9.66
N PRO A 139 19.10 1.73 10.14
CA PRO A 139 19.99 0.89 9.32
C PRO A 139 19.20 -0.03 8.38
N LEU A 140 18.29 0.56 7.59
CA LEU A 140 17.57 -0.14 6.52
C LEU A 140 18.45 -0.24 5.28
N GLY A 141 18.24 -1.31 4.51
CA GLY A 141 18.94 -1.60 3.27
C GLY A 141 18.00 -1.97 2.12
N PRO A 142 18.55 -2.28 0.94
CA PRO A 142 17.75 -2.54 -0.27
C PRO A 142 16.64 -3.57 -0.09
N ALA A 143 16.92 -4.68 0.61
CA ALA A 143 15.93 -5.73 0.86
C ALA A 143 14.72 -5.24 1.69
N ASP A 144 14.93 -4.30 2.60
CA ASP A 144 13.86 -3.75 3.43
C ASP A 144 12.96 -2.82 2.62
N TYR A 145 13.56 -1.95 1.79
CA TYR A 145 12.81 -1.07 0.90
C TYR A 145 12.04 -1.85 -0.16
N LEU A 146 12.61 -2.94 -0.68
CA LEU A 146 11.89 -3.85 -1.57
C LEU A 146 10.71 -4.52 -0.87
N ALA A 147 10.85 -4.92 0.40
CA ALA A 147 9.73 -5.48 1.15
C ALA A 147 8.61 -4.45 1.36
N VAL A 148 8.95 -3.21 1.74
CA VAL A 148 7.99 -2.09 1.83
C VAL A 148 7.32 -1.85 0.48
N ALA A 149 8.09 -1.79 -0.61
CA ALA A 149 7.59 -1.52 -1.94
C ALA A 149 6.65 -2.63 -2.45
N ARG A 150 6.89 -3.88 -2.08
CA ARG A 150 6.02 -5.02 -2.45
C ARG A 150 4.72 -5.06 -1.65
N GLU A 151 4.80 -4.80 -0.34
CA GLU A 151 3.62 -4.86 0.53
C GLU A 151 2.68 -3.67 0.31
N PHE A 152 3.24 -2.48 0.02
CA PHE A 152 2.47 -1.25 -0.06
C PHE A 152 2.46 -0.65 -1.46
N HIS A 153 1.27 -0.61 -2.05
CA HIS A 153 1.06 0.06 -3.34
C HIS A 153 1.19 1.59 -3.25
N THR A 154 1.05 2.16 -2.05
CA THR A 154 1.18 3.60 -1.81
C THR A 154 1.94 3.87 -0.52
N VAL A 155 2.93 4.77 -0.59
CA VAL A 155 3.77 5.17 0.54
C VAL A 155 3.68 6.68 0.72
N LEU A 156 3.42 7.10 1.94
CA LEU A 156 3.46 8.48 2.40
C LEU A 156 4.74 8.71 3.20
N ILE A 157 5.49 9.77 2.89
CA ILE A 157 6.71 10.15 3.62
C ILE A 157 6.58 11.59 4.11
N ASP A 158 6.58 11.76 5.42
CA ASP A 158 6.52 13.07 6.06
C ASP A 158 7.92 13.65 6.31
N GLY A 159 8.04 14.96 6.13
CA GLY A 159 9.16 15.74 6.65
C GLY A 159 10.51 15.46 6.02
N ILE A 160 10.58 15.22 4.70
CA ILE A 160 11.87 15.00 4.02
C ILE A 160 12.73 16.28 4.12
N PRO A 161 13.87 16.25 4.81
CA PRO A 161 14.71 17.42 4.99
C PRO A 161 15.46 17.76 3.70
N ARG A 162 16.08 18.94 3.65
CA ARG A 162 17.13 19.20 2.65
C ARG A 162 18.30 18.25 2.95
N LEU A 163 18.72 17.53 1.93
CA LEU A 163 19.85 16.63 2.01
C LEU A 163 21.12 17.44 1.72
N ASN A 164 22.22 17.08 2.37
CA ASN A 164 23.51 17.75 2.22
C ASN A 164 24.66 16.75 2.47
N PRO A 165 25.92 17.13 2.21
CA PRO A 165 27.06 16.21 2.39
C PRO A 165 27.20 15.69 3.83
N GLU A 166 26.72 16.44 4.83
CA GLU A 166 26.79 16.09 6.25
C GLU A 166 25.81 14.96 6.61
N ASN A 167 24.74 14.76 5.83
CA ASN A 167 23.77 13.69 6.00
C ASN A 167 23.76 12.67 4.84
N PHE A 168 24.92 12.50 4.19
CA PHE A 168 25.12 11.63 3.02
C PHE A 168 24.57 10.20 3.19
N ASP A 169 24.69 9.59 4.36
CA ASP A 169 24.14 8.25 4.61
C ASP A 169 22.62 8.22 4.45
N ARG A 170 21.93 9.27 4.89
CA ARG A 170 20.48 9.42 4.73
C ARG A 170 20.12 9.64 3.26
N ALA A 171 20.91 10.46 2.55
CA ALA A 171 20.71 10.70 1.12
C ALA A 171 20.87 9.40 0.31
N ARG A 172 21.91 8.59 0.58
CA ARG A 172 22.13 7.31 -0.09
C ARG A 172 21.01 6.31 0.17
N ARG A 173 20.51 6.24 1.41
CA ARG A 173 19.34 5.43 1.76
C ARG A 173 18.08 5.89 1.04
N PHE A 174 17.87 7.21 0.97
CA PHE A 174 16.74 7.77 0.23
C PHE A 174 16.80 7.44 -1.27
N ILE A 175 17.97 7.57 -1.92
CA ILE A 175 18.18 7.13 -3.30
C ILE A 175 17.75 5.65 -3.46
N THR A 176 18.24 4.78 -2.58
CA THR A 176 17.94 3.34 -2.62
C THR A 176 16.44 3.05 -2.43
N LEU A 177 15.79 3.79 -1.53
CA LEU A 177 14.36 3.71 -1.29
C LEU A 177 13.57 4.11 -2.54
N ILE A 178 13.87 5.27 -3.13
CA ILE A 178 13.16 5.75 -4.33
C ILE A 178 13.34 4.77 -5.48
N ASP A 179 14.52 4.18 -5.65
CA ASP A 179 14.77 3.17 -6.67
C ASP A 179 13.86 1.95 -6.49
N ALA A 180 13.73 1.44 -5.26
CA ALA A 180 12.85 0.31 -4.94
C ALA A 180 11.36 0.65 -5.17
N LEU A 181 10.90 1.81 -4.70
CA LEU A 181 9.52 2.27 -4.91
C LEU A 181 9.21 2.48 -6.39
N TYR A 182 10.17 3.04 -7.13
CA TYR A 182 10.02 3.30 -8.56
C TYR A 182 9.89 2.00 -9.36
N GLU A 183 10.75 1.00 -9.07
CA GLU A 183 10.73 -0.30 -9.74
C GLU A 183 9.42 -1.07 -9.46
N ALA A 184 8.90 -0.98 -8.24
CA ALA A 184 7.62 -1.56 -7.85
C ALA A 184 6.40 -0.74 -8.32
N ARG A 185 6.61 0.41 -8.97
CA ARG A 185 5.55 1.33 -9.40
C ARG A 185 4.66 1.85 -8.26
N CYS A 186 5.22 1.91 -7.05
CA CYS A 186 4.55 2.44 -5.86
C CYS A 186 4.20 3.91 -6.05
N LYS A 187 3.05 4.30 -5.54
CA LYS A 187 2.65 5.71 -5.51
C LYS A 187 3.30 6.37 -4.30
N LEU A 188 3.94 7.51 -4.51
CA LEU A 188 4.60 8.28 -3.47
C LEU A 188 3.85 9.60 -3.25
N LEU A 189 3.45 9.85 -2.02
CA LEU A 189 3.02 11.17 -1.55
C LEU A 189 4.03 11.62 -0.50
N ALA A 190 4.52 12.85 -0.58
CA ALA A 190 5.54 13.31 0.36
C ALA A 190 5.40 14.77 0.73
N SER A 191 5.82 15.10 1.96
CA SER A 191 6.12 16.47 2.37
C SER A 191 7.63 16.65 2.50
N ALA A 192 8.16 17.74 1.95
CA ALA A 192 9.60 17.97 1.89
C ALA A 192 9.96 19.45 2.09
N ALA A 193 11.20 19.69 2.55
CA ALA A 193 11.76 21.03 2.71
C ALA A 193 12.11 21.72 1.37
N ALA A 194 12.13 20.96 0.27
CA ALA A 194 12.44 21.46 -1.08
C ALA A 194 11.76 20.61 -2.17
N VAL A 195 11.72 21.12 -3.40
CA VAL A 195 11.32 20.34 -4.57
C VAL A 195 12.41 19.34 -4.96
N PRO A 196 12.11 18.23 -5.67
CA PRO A 196 13.08 17.17 -5.96
C PRO A 196 14.41 17.67 -6.53
N ASP A 197 14.37 18.60 -7.49
CA ASP A 197 15.56 19.13 -8.16
C ASP A 197 16.50 19.94 -7.25
N THR A 198 15.98 20.44 -6.12
CA THR A 198 16.73 21.28 -5.15
C THR A 198 16.85 20.62 -3.77
N LEU A 199 16.50 19.33 -3.67
CA LEU A 199 16.54 18.60 -2.41
C LEU A 199 17.97 18.19 -2.01
N TYR A 200 18.86 18.06 -3.00
CA TYR A 200 20.29 17.78 -2.82
C TYR A 200 21.11 18.50 -3.90
N GLU A 201 21.55 19.73 -3.63
CA GLU A 201 22.21 20.58 -4.65
C GLU A 201 23.70 20.31 -4.79
N HIS A 202 24.39 19.92 -3.70
CA HIS A 202 25.85 19.82 -3.65
C HIS A 202 26.32 18.62 -2.81
N GLY A 203 27.37 17.93 -3.26
CA GLY A 203 28.03 16.86 -2.51
C GLY A 203 28.44 15.65 -3.34
N GLU A 204 29.07 14.67 -2.68
CA GLU A 204 29.22 13.32 -3.24
C GLU A 204 27.82 12.76 -3.57
N ASN A 205 27.71 11.99 -4.67
CA ASN A 205 26.44 11.46 -5.20
C ASN A 205 25.44 12.48 -5.78
N ALA A 206 25.78 13.76 -5.96
CA ALA A 206 24.87 14.73 -6.58
C ALA A 206 24.36 14.25 -7.96
N ALA A 207 25.25 13.70 -8.79
CA ALA A 207 24.89 13.11 -10.08
C ALA A 207 24.02 11.84 -9.97
N MET A 208 24.09 11.09 -8.87
CA MET A 208 23.15 9.97 -8.63
C MET A 208 21.80 10.51 -8.18
N PHE A 209 21.80 11.56 -7.37
CA PHE A 209 20.59 12.21 -6.90
C PHE A 209 19.82 12.90 -8.02
N GLU A 210 20.49 13.47 -9.04
CA GLU A 210 19.82 13.99 -10.25
C GLU A 210 18.91 12.93 -10.91
N ARG A 211 19.35 11.67 -10.96
CA ARG A 211 18.49 10.57 -11.46
C ARG A 211 17.32 10.30 -10.53
N THR A 212 17.55 10.37 -9.22
CA THR A 212 16.48 10.25 -8.21
C THR A 212 15.47 11.39 -8.31
N ALA A 213 15.91 12.63 -8.52
CA ALA A 213 15.05 13.78 -8.71
C ALA A 213 14.18 13.63 -9.97
N SER A 214 14.78 13.18 -11.08
CA SER A 214 14.04 12.85 -12.31
C SER A 214 12.97 11.78 -12.07
N ARG A 215 13.31 10.69 -11.36
CA ARG A 215 12.33 9.65 -10.96
C ARG A 215 11.22 10.22 -10.09
N LEU A 216 11.55 11.04 -9.09
CA LEU A 216 10.57 11.70 -8.23
C LEU A 216 9.62 12.60 -9.04
N ASN A 217 10.13 13.34 -10.02
CA ASN A 217 9.30 14.15 -10.92
C ASN A 217 8.39 13.26 -11.80
N GLU A 218 8.92 12.16 -12.34
CA GLU A 218 8.11 11.21 -13.10
C GLU A 218 7.03 10.55 -12.24
N MET A 219 7.34 10.19 -10.99
CA MET A 219 6.40 9.59 -10.04
C MET A 219 5.20 10.49 -9.72
N GLN A 220 5.35 11.81 -9.92
CA GLN A 220 4.27 12.80 -9.76
C GLN A 220 3.38 12.92 -11.02
N SER A 221 3.81 12.38 -12.16
CA SER A 221 3.06 12.48 -13.41
C SER A 221 1.78 11.64 -13.40
N GLN A 222 0.74 12.11 -14.09
CA GLN A 222 -0.53 11.37 -14.21
C GLN A 222 -0.34 10.02 -14.90
N ASP A 223 0.59 9.93 -15.86
CA ASP A 223 0.95 8.69 -16.55
C ASP A 223 1.57 7.67 -15.58
N TYR A 224 2.42 8.11 -14.67
CA TYR A 224 2.98 7.21 -13.66
C TYR A 224 1.93 6.79 -12.63
N LEU A 225 1.12 7.73 -12.15
CA LEU A 225 0.00 7.44 -11.25
C LEU A 225 -1.05 6.53 -11.91
N ALA A 226 -1.06 6.46 -13.25
CA ALA A 226 -1.84 5.51 -14.03
C ALA A 226 -1.28 4.10 -14.11
N GLN A 227 -0.04 3.84 -13.72
CA GLN A 227 0.48 2.49 -13.82
C GLN A 227 -0.02 1.61 -12.67
N ALA A 228 -0.29 0.34 -12.96
CA ALA A 228 -0.55 -0.64 -11.90
C ALA A 228 0.71 -0.85 -11.07
N HIS A 229 0.52 -1.03 -9.76
CA HIS A 229 1.58 -1.45 -8.84
C HIS A 229 2.11 -2.84 -9.25
N LYS A 230 3.41 -3.05 -9.10
CA LYS A 230 4.11 -4.27 -9.51
C LYS A 230 4.50 -5.04 -8.25
N GLU A 231 3.77 -6.13 -8.00
CA GLU A 231 3.98 -7.08 -6.91
C GLU A 231 5.29 -7.88 -7.08
#